data_AF-X1FE43-F1
#
_entry.id   AF-X1FE43-F1
#
_cell.length_a   1.000
_cell.length_b   1.000
_cell.length_c   1.000
_cell.angle_alpha   90.00
_cell.angle_beta   90.00
_cell.angle_gamma   90.00
#
_symmetry.space_group_name_H-M   'P 1'
#
loop_
_entity.id
_entity.type
_entity.pdbx_description
1 polymer ?
#
loop_
_entity_poly.entity_id
_entity_poly.type
_entity_poly.pdbx_seq_one_letter_code
_entity_poly.pdbx_strand_id
1 'polypeptide(L)'
;PTKRLLWNWEYDDTLYPDLPSFIKTLNSDGIKFLGYINSMLAPNGNQYGEALEKDLCVKEQNGDTFIIVTDSGNKIMLDLSNPDTIEWLKSVIKENMINIGLSGWMADYGEYFPIDVALHSGEDPKEFHNKYPVIFAQANLEAIKEAGRLGDIVFFTRAGYSHVSRYTTQVWAGDQLVNWSVHDGIATVIAAGISSGICGIGYFHYDIGGFHALEHISRDKEIFMRWAEMA
;
A
#
# COMPACT_ATOMS: atom_id res chain seq x y z
N PRO A 1 9.95 -16.14 -13.90
CA PRO A 1 10.08 -15.41 -12.61
C PRO A 1 9.02 -14.30 -12.52
N THR A 2 8.18 -14.36 -11.51
CA THR A 2 7.25 -13.28 -11.14
C THR A 2 8.07 -12.01 -10.86
N LYS A 3 7.83 -10.94 -11.63
CA LYS A 3 8.44 -9.63 -11.36
C LYS A 3 7.71 -9.00 -10.18
N ARG A 4 8.37 -8.90 -9.03
CA ARG A 4 7.87 -8.19 -7.83
C ARG A 4 8.65 -6.88 -7.65
N LEU A 5 8.09 -5.96 -6.88
CA LEU A 5 8.70 -4.67 -6.57
C LEU A 5 9.80 -4.83 -5.52
N LEU A 6 10.83 -3.99 -5.57
CA LEU A 6 11.75 -3.79 -4.45
C LEU A 6 11.06 -2.89 -3.42
N TRP A 7 10.95 -3.35 -2.17
CA TRP A 7 10.32 -2.56 -1.10
C TRP A 7 11.35 -1.65 -0.46
N ASN A 8 11.65 -0.56 -1.16
CA ASN A 8 12.49 0.55 -0.74
C ASN A 8 11.85 1.81 -1.33
N TRP A 9 11.23 2.64 -0.50
CA TRP A 9 10.29 3.70 -0.92
C TRP A 9 11.02 4.96 -1.37
N GLU A 10 11.83 4.82 -2.39
CA GLU A 10 12.46 5.86 -3.18
C GLU A 10 12.41 5.45 -4.65
N TYR A 11 12.47 6.42 -5.58
CA TYR A 11 12.45 6.06 -6.98
C TYR A 11 13.77 5.41 -7.40
N ASP A 12 13.69 4.39 -8.24
CA ASP A 12 14.85 3.68 -8.76
C ASP A 12 15.41 4.43 -9.99
N ASP A 13 16.56 5.10 -9.82
CA ASP A 13 17.20 5.87 -10.90
C ASP A 13 17.80 5.00 -12.01
N THR A 14 17.93 3.68 -11.81
CA THR A 14 18.33 2.75 -12.87
C THR A 14 17.14 2.40 -13.77
N LEU A 15 15.97 2.15 -13.18
CA LEU A 15 14.75 1.83 -13.92
C LEU A 15 14.04 3.08 -14.48
N TYR A 16 14.07 4.18 -13.73
CA TYR A 16 13.44 5.45 -14.07
C TYR A 16 14.43 6.62 -13.87
N PRO A 17 15.43 6.76 -14.76
CA PRO A 17 16.40 7.85 -14.68
C PRO A 17 15.74 9.23 -14.70
N ASP A 18 16.11 10.10 -13.76
CA ASP A 18 15.58 11.48 -13.65
C ASP A 18 14.04 11.54 -13.62
N LEU A 19 13.42 10.61 -12.88
CA LEU A 19 11.97 10.53 -12.71
C LEU A 19 11.31 11.88 -12.34
N PRO A 20 11.86 12.73 -11.45
CA PRO A 20 11.24 14.02 -11.12
C PRO A 20 11.05 14.93 -12.35
N SER A 21 12.03 14.99 -13.25
CA SER A 21 11.93 15.79 -14.48
C SER A 21 10.92 15.18 -15.46
N PHE A 22 10.84 13.85 -15.53
CA PHE A 22 9.83 13.15 -16.33
C PHE A 22 8.41 13.42 -15.82
N ILE A 23 8.19 13.35 -14.50
CA ILE A 23 6.90 13.69 -13.87
C ILE A 23 6.51 15.14 -14.18
N LYS A 24 7.46 16.07 -14.16
CA LYS A 24 7.19 17.47 -14.54
C LYS A 24 6.72 17.61 -15.98
N THR A 25 7.30 16.83 -16.90
CA THR A 25 6.90 16.79 -18.32
C THR A 25 5.49 16.24 -18.49
N LEU A 26 5.16 15.13 -17.83
CA LEU A 26 3.80 14.58 -17.85
C LEU A 26 2.78 15.58 -17.29
N ASN A 27 3.14 16.27 -16.21
CA ASN A 27 2.28 17.28 -15.61
C ASN A 27 2.00 18.46 -16.55
N SER A 28 2.94 18.88 -17.40
CA SER A 28 2.67 19.93 -18.39
C SER A 28 1.67 19.50 -19.47
N ASP A 29 1.53 18.19 -19.68
CA ASP A 29 0.56 17.60 -20.60
C ASP A 29 -0.76 17.20 -19.91
N GLY A 30 -0.93 17.56 -18.62
CA GLY A 30 -2.11 17.21 -17.83
C GLY A 30 -2.16 15.76 -17.37
N ILE A 31 -1.06 15.00 -17.50
CA ILE A 31 -0.95 13.60 -17.08
C ILE A 31 -0.33 13.53 -15.70
N LYS A 32 -0.97 12.80 -14.78
CA LYS A 32 -0.50 12.58 -13.42
C LYS A 32 0.29 11.29 -13.30
N PHE A 33 1.28 11.28 -12.41
CA PHE A 33 2.08 10.10 -12.11
C PHE A 33 1.78 9.61 -10.69
N LEU A 34 1.56 8.30 -10.55
CA LEU A 34 1.26 7.64 -9.29
C LEU A 34 2.33 6.59 -8.96
N GLY A 35 2.61 6.40 -7.67
CA GLY A 35 3.59 5.44 -7.17
C GLY A 35 2.98 4.27 -6.39
N TYR A 36 3.80 3.64 -5.56
CA TYR A 36 3.44 2.52 -4.70
C TYR A 36 4.22 2.60 -3.39
N ILE A 37 3.58 2.25 -2.27
CA ILE A 37 4.20 2.12 -0.95
C ILE A 37 3.45 1.05 -0.13
N ASN A 38 4.16 0.37 0.77
CA ASN A 38 3.56 -0.40 1.86
C ASN A 38 4.37 -0.24 3.16
N SER A 39 3.98 -0.90 4.25
CA SER A 39 4.59 -0.72 5.57
C SER A 39 5.75 -1.69 5.88
N MET A 40 6.36 -2.30 4.87
CA MET A 40 7.43 -3.28 5.01
C MET A 40 8.64 -2.88 4.17
N LEU A 41 9.84 -3.30 4.57
CA LEU A 41 11.07 -2.93 3.85
C LEU A 41 11.87 -4.18 3.47
N ALA A 42 12.43 -4.16 2.26
CA ALA A 42 13.25 -5.22 1.73
C ALA A 42 14.72 -5.08 2.15
N PRO A 43 15.39 -6.20 2.49
CA PRO A 43 16.84 -6.22 2.58
C PRO A 43 17.46 -5.63 1.32
N ASN A 44 18.59 -4.94 1.49
CA ASN A 44 19.35 -4.21 0.45
C ASN A 44 18.79 -2.84 0.03
N GLY A 45 17.65 -2.40 0.57
CA GLY A 45 17.25 -0.99 0.53
C GLY A 45 18.00 -0.15 1.57
N ASN A 46 18.25 1.13 1.29
CA ASN A 46 18.84 2.06 2.27
C ASN A 46 17.92 2.24 3.50
N GLN A 47 16.61 2.35 3.27
CA GLN A 47 15.60 2.51 4.32
C GLN A 47 15.55 1.31 5.27
N TYR A 48 15.90 0.11 4.79
CA TYR A 48 15.97 -1.08 5.64
C TYR A 48 17.00 -0.93 6.76
N GLY A 49 18.20 -0.46 6.42
CA GLY A 49 19.27 -0.23 7.39
C GLY A 49 18.91 0.91 8.35
N GLU A 50 18.35 2.00 7.81
CA GLU A 50 17.93 3.15 8.61
C GLU A 50 16.86 2.78 9.64
N ALA A 51 15.83 2.02 9.25
CA ALA A 51 14.76 1.59 10.15
C ALA A 51 15.28 0.68 11.29
N LEU A 52 16.29 -0.16 11.00
CA LEU A 52 16.96 -0.97 12.02
C LEU A 52 17.80 -0.13 12.99
N GLU A 53 18.57 0.82 12.47
CA GLU A 53 19.42 1.70 13.30
C GLU A 53 18.58 2.57 14.24
N LYS A 54 17.42 3.03 13.78
CA LYS A 54 16.48 3.86 14.53
C LYS A 54 15.48 3.06 15.38
N ASP A 55 15.56 1.74 15.39
CA ASP A 55 14.67 0.85 16.14
C ASP A 55 13.17 1.02 15.81
N LEU A 56 12.84 1.17 14.52
CA LEU A 56 11.48 1.47 14.05
C LEU A 56 10.63 0.24 13.73
N CYS A 57 11.18 -0.95 13.89
CA CYS A 57 10.59 -2.20 13.41
C CYS A 57 9.89 -2.97 14.53
N VAL A 58 8.88 -3.75 14.15
CA VAL A 58 8.23 -4.73 15.04
C VAL A 58 9.28 -5.70 15.58
N LYS A 59 9.14 -6.08 16.85
CA LYS A 59 10.07 -6.98 17.54
C LYS A 59 9.42 -8.33 17.85
N GLU A 60 10.23 -9.36 17.85
CA GLU A 60 9.92 -10.64 18.49
C GLU A 60 9.86 -10.46 20.02
N GLN A 61 9.25 -11.41 20.73
CA GLN A 61 9.16 -11.38 22.20
C GLN A 61 10.53 -11.37 22.91
N ASN A 62 11.58 -11.84 22.23
CA ASN A 62 12.96 -11.85 22.74
C ASN A 62 13.72 -10.54 22.47
N GLY A 63 13.10 -9.56 21.80
CA GLY A 63 13.69 -8.27 21.44
C GLY A 63 14.39 -8.23 20.07
N ASP A 64 14.50 -9.36 19.37
CA ASP A 64 15.03 -9.38 18.00
C ASP A 64 14.05 -8.70 17.03
N THR A 65 14.53 -8.19 15.90
CA THR A 65 13.63 -7.65 14.87
C THR A 65 12.81 -8.78 14.22
N PHE A 66 11.49 -8.60 14.19
CA PHE A 66 10.57 -9.52 13.51
C PHE A 66 10.81 -9.49 11.99
N ILE A 67 10.97 -10.68 11.41
CA ILE A 67 11.17 -10.87 9.96
C ILE A 67 9.98 -11.62 9.38
N ILE A 68 9.27 -10.98 8.45
CA ILE A 68 8.20 -11.62 7.69
C ILE A 68 8.75 -12.23 6.40
N VAL A 69 8.38 -13.48 6.13
CA VAL A 69 8.72 -14.17 4.89
C VAL A 69 7.59 -13.99 3.89
N THR A 70 7.88 -13.32 2.78
CA THR A 70 6.94 -13.13 1.66
C THR A 70 7.38 -13.95 0.44
N ASP A 71 6.54 -14.01 -0.59
CA ASP A 71 6.91 -14.62 -1.88
C ASP A 71 8.10 -13.92 -2.57
N SER A 72 8.36 -12.65 -2.22
CA SER A 72 9.52 -11.86 -2.65
C SER A 72 10.69 -11.88 -1.67
N GLY A 73 10.69 -12.81 -0.72
CA GLY A 73 11.73 -12.98 0.30
C GLY A 73 11.46 -12.22 1.60
N ASN A 74 12.44 -12.26 2.50
CA ASN A 74 12.36 -11.69 3.85
C ASN A 74 12.16 -10.17 3.81
N LYS A 75 11.39 -9.63 4.76
CA LYS A 75 11.15 -8.20 4.97
C LYS A 75 11.12 -7.89 6.47
N ILE A 76 11.43 -6.64 6.83
CA ILE A 76 11.08 -6.10 8.14
C ILE A 76 9.73 -5.39 8.04
N MET A 77 8.99 -5.37 9.14
CA MET A 77 7.72 -4.65 9.27
C MET A 77 7.89 -3.45 10.20
N LEU A 78 7.40 -2.29 9.78
CA LEU A 78 7.42 -1.08 10.60
C LEU A 78 6.47 -1.24 11.80
N ASP A 79 6.92 -0.85 12.99
CA ASP A 79 6.06 -0.80 14.18
C ASP A 79 5.24 0.50 14.19
N LEU A 80 4.03 0.44 13.63
CA LEU A 80 3.13 1.60 13.59
C LEU A 80 2.52 1.96 14.96
N SER A 81 2.85 1.23 16.02
CA SER A 81 2.52 1.63 17.40
C SER A 81 3.59 2.54 18.01
N ASN A 82 4.75 2.67 17.37
CA ASN A 82 5.80 3.62 17.72
C ASN A 82 5.54 4.97 17.01
N PRO A 83 5.33 6.08 17.75
CA PRO A 83 5.17 7.41 17.15
C PRO A 83 6.35 7.83 16.28
N ASP A 84 7.59 7.45 16.63
CA ASP A 84 8.78 7.79 15.85
C ASP A 84 8.78 7.08 14.48
N THR A 85 8.24 5.87 14.43
CA THR A 85 8.04 5.13 13.17
C THR A 85 6.99 5.81 12.29
N ILE A 86 5.93 6.35 12.89
CA ILE A 86 4.90 7.11 12.14
C ILE A 86 5.50 8.38 11.56
N GLU A 87 6.25 9.15 12.33
CA GLU A 87 6.91 10.36 11.84
C GLU A 87 7.93 10.06 10.73
N TRP A 88 8.71 8.99 10.90
CA TRP A 88 9.63 8.52 9.87
C TRP A 88 8.92 8.08 8.58
N LEU A 89 7.83 7.32 8.68
CA LEU A 89 7.05 6.93 7.51
C LEU A 89 6.48 8.16 6.79
N LYS A 90 5.98 9.15 7.54
CA LYS A 90 5.51 10.41 6.98
C LYS A 90 6.64 11.19 6.29
N SER A 91 7.85 11.23 6.84
CA SER A 91 8.98 11.88 6.17
C SER A 91 9.34 11.18 4.87
N VAL A 92 9.38 9.84 4.84
CA VAL A 92 9.59 9.06 3.61
C VAL A 92 8.55 9.40 2.55
N ILE A 93 7.25 9.44 2.90
CA ILE A 93 6.18 9.82 1.95
C ILE A 93 6.37 11.25 1.44
N LYS A 94 6.65 12.21 2.34
CA LYS A 94 6.85 13.61 1.96
C LYS A 94 8.05 13.78 1.04
N GLU A 95 9.19 13.19 1.39
CA GLU A 95 10.46 13.38 0.70
C GLU A 95 10.55 12.58 -0.60
N ASN A 96 10.18 11.31 -0.56
CA ASN A 96 10.44 10.40 -1.67
C ASN A 96 9.26 10.21 -2.60
N MET A 97 8.07 10.72 -2.24
CA MET A 97 6.87 10.61 -3.07
C MET A 97 6.30 11.98 -3.42
N ILE A 98 5.94 12.79 -2.43
CA ILE A 98 5.30 14.08 -2.68
C ILE A 98 6.29 15.05 -3.33
N ASN A 99 7.52 15.19 -2.78
CA ASN A 99 8.50 16.16 -3.28
C ASN A 99 9.05 15.83 -4.67
N ILE A 100 9.04 14.55 -5.06
CA ILE A 100 9.41 14.14 -6.44
C ILE A 100 8.27 14.39 -7.45
N GLY A 101 7.08 14.77 -6.97
CA GLY A 101 5.94 15.18 -7.79
C GLY A 101 4.82 14.16 -7.96
N LEU A 102 4.79 13.08 -7.16
CA LEU A 102 3.68 12.12 -7.22
C LEU A 102 2.35 12.80 -6.89
N SER A 103 1.32 12.47 -7.66
CA SER A 103 -0.06 12.92 -7.42
C SER A 103 -0.92 11.84 -6.79
N GLY A 104 -0.32 10.71 -6.45
CA GLY A 104 -1.01 9.62 -5.78
C GLY A 104 -0.20 8.35 -5.72
N TRP A 105 -0.74 7.33 -5.06
CA TRP A 105 -0.11 6.02 -4.96
C TRP A 105 -1.06 4.92 -4.48
N MET A 106 -0.69 3.69 -4.75
CA MET A 106 -1.22 2.54 -4.03
C MET A 106 -0.54 2.47 -2.65
N ALA A 107 -1.33 2.54 -1.57
CA ALA A 107 -0.89 2.28 -0.21
C ALA A 107 -1.33 0.86 0.18
N ASP A 108 -0.46 -0.10 -0.07
CA ASP A 108 -0.78 -1.52 -0.08
C ASP A 108 -0.50 -2.21 1.26
N TYR A 109 -0.98 -3.44 1.38
CA TYR A 109 -0.91 -4.29 2.57
C TYR A 109 -1.61 -3.67 3.79
N GLY A 110 -1.21 -4.10 4.98
CA GLY A 110 -1.79 -3.77 6.28
C GLY A 110 -2.39 -5.00 6.98
N GLU A 111 -2.73 -6.05 6.23
CA GLU A 111 -3.41 -7.25 6.74
C GLU A 111 -2.46 -8.37 7.21
N TYR A 112 -1.13 -8.17 7.11
CA TYR A 112 -0.11 -9.17 7.42
C TYR A 112 0.50 -9.01 8.83
N PHE A 113 -0.06 -8.13 9.66
CA PHE A 113 0.50 -7.84 10.98
C PHE A 113 0.52 -9.12 11.86
N PRO A 114 1.66 -9.51 12.45
CA PRO A 114 1.76 -10.74 13.24
C PRO A 114 1.08 -10.61 14.63
N ILE A 115 0.66 -11.73 15.20
CA ILE A 115 -0.09 -11.76 16.49
C ILE A 115 0.74 -12.23 17.69
N ASP A 116 2.01 -12.63 17.47
CA ASP A 116 2.90 -13.16 18.50
C ASP A 116 4.20 -12.32 18.59
N VAL A 117 4.05 -11.00 18.59
CA VAL A 117 5.15 -10.02 18.58
C VAL A 117 5.07 -9.04 19.75
N ALA A 118 6.16 -8.32 19.99
CA ALA A 118 6.22 -7.19 20.91
C ALA A 118 6.08 -5.86 20.14
N LEU A 119 5.14 -5.04 20.61
CA LEU A 119 4.88 -3.69 20.13
C LEU A 119 5.52 -2.65 21.04
N HIS A 120 6.02 -1.56 20.47
CA HIS A 120 6.53 -0.40 21.22
C HIS A 120 5.50 0.15 22.21
N SER A 121 4.23 0.22 21.81
CA SER A 121 3.11 0.65 22.67
C SER A 121 2.84 -0.28 23.85
N GLY A 122 3.28 -1.53 23.81
CA GLY A 122 2.91 -2.58 24.75
C GLY A 122 1.47 -3.10 24.59
N GLU A 123 0.74 -2.70 23.55
CA GLU A 123 -0.60 -3.24 23.25
C GLU A 123 -0.55 -4.74 22.94
N ASP A 124 -1.66 -5.45 23.16
CA ASP A 124 -1.80 -6.84 22.71
C ASP A 124 -1.75 -6.88 21.17
N PRO A 125 -0.78 -7.58 20.56
CA PRO A 125 -0.66 -7.67 19.09
C PRO A 125 -1.91 -8.25 18.42
N LYS A 126 -2.71 -9.06 19.12
CA LYS A 126 -3.98 -9.60 18.59
C LYS A 126 -5.04 -8.52 18.42
N GLU A 127 -5.09 -7.56 19.35
CA GLU A 127 -5.97 -6.39 19.26
C GLU A 127 -5.44 -5.39 18.23
N PHE A 128 -4.11 -5.25 18.14
CA PHE A 128 -3.46 -4.31 17.23
C PHE A 128 -3.54 -4.73 15.75
N HIS A 129 -3.58 -6.03 15.45
CA HIS A 129 -3.66 -6.57 14.10
C HIS A 129 -4.72 -5.88 13.22
N ASN A 130 -5.94 -5.72 13.75
CA ASN A 130 -7.02 -5.05 13.02
C ASN A 130 -6.87 -3.52 12.96
N LYS A 131 -6.16 -2.90 13.89
CA LYS A 131 -5.90 -1.44 13.89
C LYS A 131 -4.83 -1.05 12.88
N TYR A 132 -3.85 -1.94 12.66
CA TYR A 132 -2.69 -1.70 11.81
C TYR A 132 -3.00 -1.07 10.43
N PRO A 133 -3.92 -1.61 9.59
CA PRO A 133 -4.21 -1.01 8.29
C PRO A 133 -4.82 0.40 8.40
N VAL A 134 -5.55 0.69 9.49
CA VAL A 134 -6.15 2.01 9.72
C VAL A 134 -5.09 3.04 10.09
N ILE A 135 -4.13 2.65 10.94
CA ILE A 135 -3.00 3.51 11.33
C ILE A 135 -2.11 3.80 10.12
N PHE A 136 -1.86 2.80 9.26
CA PHE A 136 -1.12 3.00 8.02
C PHE A 136 -1.82 3.99 7.08
N ALA A 137 -3.14 3.84 6.88
CA ALA A 137 -3.92 4.79 6.09
C ALA A 137 -3.91 6.20 6.70
N GLN A 138 -3.99 6.31 8.03
CA GLN A 138 -3.91 7.59 8.74
C GLN A 138 -2.57 8.29 8.50
N ALA A 139 -1.44 7.57 8.61
CA ALA A 139 -0.11 8.13 8.35
C ALA A 139 0.03 8.68 6.92
N ASN A 140 -0.53 7.99 5.92
CA ASN A 140 -0.55 8.46 4.53
C ASN A 140 -1.33 9.78 4.38
N LEU A 141 -2.54 9.86 4.97
CA LEU A 141 -3.35 11.07 4.92
C LEU A 141 -2.70 12.24 5.66
N GLU A 142 -2.09 11.98 6.82
CA GLU A 142 -1.37 12.97 7.60
C GLU A 142 -0.16 13.52 6.85
N ALA A 143 0.63 12.69 6.19
CA ALA A 143 1.74 13.13 5.35
C ALA A 143 1.28 14.10 4.24
N ILE A 144 0.16 13.78 3.57
CA ILE A 144 -0.45 14.65 2.54
C ILE A 144 -0.92 15.98 3.16
N LYS A 145 -1.56 15.91 4.33
CA LYS A 145 -2.05 17.10 5.05
C LYS A 145 -0.93 18.01 5.50
N GLU A 146 0.12 17.45 6.07
CA GLU A 146 1.30 18.19 6.52
C GLU A 146 2.07 18.81 5.35
N ALA A 147 2.08 18.16 4.20
CA ALA A 147 2.63 18.72 2.96
C ALA A 147 1.74 19.82 2.34
N GLY A 148 0.54 20.07 2.88
CA GLY A 148 -0.41 21.05 2.35
C GLY A 148 -1.03 20.63 1.01
N ARG A 149 -1.13 19.32 0.74
CA ARG A 149 -1.56 18.75 -0.55
C ARG A 149 -2.90 18.00 -0.48
N LEU A 150 -3.69 18.22 0.57
CA LEU A 150 -5.05 17.66 0.66
C LEU A 150 -5.90 18.10 -0.54
N GLY A 151 -6.57 17.13 -1.17
CA GLY A 151 -7.39 17.37 -2.36
C GLY A 151 -6.62 17.31 -3.67
N ASP A 152 -5.29 17.45 -3.65
CA ASP A 152 -4.45 17.32 -4.86
C ASP A 152 -3.91 15.91 -5.07
N ILE A 153 -3.78 15.14 -3.99
CA ILE A 153 -3.18 13.81 -3.97
C ILE A 153 -4.22 12.78 -3.59
N VAL A 154 -4.23 11.67 -4.33
CA VAL A 154 -5.10 10.51 -4.09
C VAL A 154 -4.27 9.27 -3.75
N PHE A 155 -4.59 8.58 -2.67
CA PHE A 155 -4.04 7.26 -2.40
C PHE A 155 -5.13 6.25 -2.09
N PHE A 156 -4.89 5.00 -2.44
CA PHE A 156 -5.88 3.95 -2.28
C PHE A 156 -5.33 2.74 -1.55
N THR A 157 -6.19 2.15 -0.72
CA THR A 157 -5.87 0.98 0.12
C THR A 157 -6.79 -0.19 -0.24
N ARG A 158 -6.32 -1.44 -0.12
CA ARG A 158 -7.24 -2.60 -0.05
C ARG A 158 -7.61 -2.95 1.38
N ALA A 159 -6.64 -2.89 2.29
CA ALA A 159 -6.86 -3.25 3.67
C ALA A 159 -7.57 -2.12 4.42
N GLY A 160 -8.33 -2.49 5.43
CA GLY A 160 -9.06 -1.56 6.26
C GLY A 160 -9.77 -2.26 7.40
N TYR A 161 -10.13 -1.47 8.41
CA TYR A 161 -10.94 -1.88 9.55
C TYR A 161 -11.84 -0.70 9.97
N SER A 162 -12.45 -0.77 11.15
CA SER A 162 -13.26 0.30 11.73
C SER A 162 -12.60 1.68 11.55
N HIS A 163 -13.35 2.62 10.98
CA HIS A 163 -12.96 4.02 10.74
C HIS A 163 -11.96 4.27 9.60
N VAL A 164 -11.54 3.26 8.82
CA VAL A 164 -10.65 3.48 7.67
C VAL A 164 -11.20 4.51 6.67
N SER A 165 -12.53 4.61 6.54
CA SER A 165 -13.22 5.58 5.68
C SER A 165 -12.90 7.05 5.99
N ARG A 166 -12.38 7.36 7.18
CA ARG A 166 -11.94 8.71 7.56
C ARG A 166 -10.54 9.04 7.05
N TYR A 167 -9.74 8.01 6.74
CA TYR A 167 -8.31 8.15 6.51
C TYR A 167 -7.90 7.80 5.08
N THR A 168 -8.52 6.79 4.47
CA THR A 168 -8.22 6.46 3.06
C THR A 168 -8.96 7.39 2.10
N THR A 169 -8.33 7.78 0.99
CA THR A 169 -9.03 8.60 -0.02
C THR A 169 -9.89 7.75 -0.94
N GLN A 170 -9.51 6.49 -1.19
CA GLN A 170 -10.27 5.51 -1.95
C GLN A 170 -9.95 4.08 -1.50
N VAL A 171 -10.87 3.15 -1.71
CA VAL A 171 -10.62 1.71 -1.55
C VAL A 171 -10.53 1.03 -2.91
N TRP A 172 -9.64 0.05 -3.03
CA TRP A 172 -9.58 -0.86 -4.17
C TRP A 172 -9.90 -2.30 -3.72
N ALA A 173 -10.49 -3.09 -4.62
CA ALA A 173 -11.02 -4.42 -4.34
C ALA A 173 -9.99 -5.50 -3.96
N GLY A 174 -8.69 -5.23 -4.07
CA GLY A 174 -7.68 -6.25 -3.86
C GLY A 174 -7.46 -7.14 -5.09
N ASP A 175 -6.81 -8.27 -4.86
CA ASP A 175 -6.23 -9.09 -5.93
C ASP A 175 -7.19 -10.15 -6.49
N GLN A 176 -8.07 -9.77 -7.41
CA GLN A 176 -8.92 -10.75 -8.10
C GLN A 176 -8.12 -11.63 -9.07
N LEU A 177 -8.56 -12.89 -9.25
CA LEU A 177 -8.16 -13.71 -10.38
C LEU A 177 -8.54 -13.05 -11.71
N VAL A 178 -7.68 -13.25 -12.72
CA VAL A 178 -7.89 -12.75 -14.08
C VAL A 178 -8.92 -13.59 -14.87
N ASN A 179 -10.08 -13.88 -14.28
CA ASN A 179 -11.10 -14.78 -14.85
C ASN A 179 -12.56 -14.41 -14.47
N TRP A 180 -13.49 -15.30 -14.84
CA TRP A 180 -14.94 -15.20 -14.63
C TRP A 180 -15.45 -15.85 -13.33
N SER A 181 -14.56 -16.26 -12.42
CA SER A 181 -14.98 -17.02 -11.24
C SER A 181 -15.87 -16.18 -10.32
N VAL A 182 -16.89 -16.83 -9.74
CA VAL A 182 -17.88 -16.16 -8.88
C VAL A 182 -17.35 -15.85 -7.48
N HIS A 183 -16.22 -16.46 -7.09
CA HIS A 183 -15.63 -16.32 -5.76
C HIS A 183 -14.35 -15.50 -5.75
N ASP A 184 -13.73 -15.22 -6.91
CA ASP A 184 -12.50 -14.43 -6.96
C ASP A 184 -12.27 -13.71 -8.31
N GLY A 185 -13.25 -13.67 -9.22
CA GLY A 185 -13.14 -13.02 -10.54
C GLY A 185 -13.95 -11.72 -10.62
N ILE A 186 -14.32 -11.31 -11.84
CA ILE A 186 -15.05 -10.05 -12.09
C ILE A 186 -16.30 -9.85 -11.21
N ALA A 187 -17.01 -10.92 -10.87
CA ALA A 187 -18.27 -10.82 -10.14
C ALA A 187 -18.07 -10.32 -8.69
N THR A 188 -16.91 -10.55 -8.09
CA THR A 188 -16.69 -10.26 -6.67
C THR A 188 -16.55 -8.78 -6.38
N VAL A 189 -16.06 -7.98 -7.34
CA VAL A 189 -15.85 -6.54 -7.11
C VAL A 189 -17.16 -5.79 -6.92
N ILE A 190 -18.26 -6.29 -7.47
CA ILE A 190 -19.61 -5.74 -7.25
C ILE A 190 -20.02 -5.96 -5.79
N ALA A 191 -19.88 -7.18 -5.28
CA ALA A 191 -20.19 -7.50 -3.88
C ALA A 191 -19.27 -6.75 -2.90
N ALA A 192 -17.97 -6.66 -3.24
CA ALA A 192 -16.99 -5.89 -2.47
C ALA A 192 -17.34 -4.40 -2.44
N GLY A 193 -17.73 -3.80 -3.58
CA GLY A 193 -18.13 -2.40 -3.66
C GLY A 193 -19.40 -2.10 -2.86
N ILE A 194 -20.44 -2.94 -3.00
CA ILE A 194 -21.72 -2.76 -2.27
C ILE A 194 -21.50 -2.87 -0.75
N SER A 195 -20.80 -3.92 -0.29
CA SER A 195 -20.53 -4.12 1.13
C SER A 195 -19.66 -2.99 1.70
N SER A 196 -18.64 -2.55 0.96
CA SER A 196 -17.83 -1.37 1.32
C SER A 196 -18.67 -0.10 1.43
N GLY A 197 -19.58 0.12 0.48
CA GLY A 197 -20.51 1.25 0.46
C GLY A 197 -21.43 1.29 1.69
N ILE A 198 -21.98 0.15 2.09
CA ILE A 198 -22.79 0.02 3.32
C ILE A 198 -21.97 0.38 4.56
N CYS A 199 -20.67 0.06 4.57
CA CYS A 199 -19.73 0.41 5.63
C CYS A 199 -19.24 1.87 5.58
N GLY A 200 -19.76 2.70 4.66
CA GLY A 200 -19.42 4.12 4.57
C GLY A 200 -18.19 4.45 3.72
N ILE A 201 -17.75 3.53 2.85
CA ILE A 201 -16.73 3.81 1.84
C ILE A 201 -17.40 4.43 0.61
N GLY A 202 -17.17 5.73 0.39
CA GLY A 202 -17.81 6.47 -0.71
C GLY A 202 -17.12 6.31 -2.08
N TYR A 203 -15.85 5.94 -2.10
CA TYR A 203 -15.07 5.77 -3.33
C TYR A 203 -14.42 4.39 -3.35
N PHE A 204 -14.80 3.59 -4.34
CA PHE A 204 -14.37 2.21 -4.51
C PHE A 204 -14.03 1.96 -5.99
N HIS A 205 -12.95 1.24 -6.24
CA HIS A 205 -12.57 0.78 -7.58
C HIS A 205 -11.91 -0.61 -7.51
N TYR A 206 -11.40 -1.08 -8.65
CA TYR A 206 -10.80 -2.39 -8.79
C TYR A 206 -9.83 -2.40 -10.01
N ASP A 207 -8.95 -3.39 -10.11
CA ASP A 207 -8.02 -3.48 -11.24
C ASP A 207 -8.72 -3.89 -12.52
N ILE A 208 -8.70 -3.07 -13.57
CA ILE A 208 -9.29 -3.46 -14.86
C ILE A 208 -8.63 -4.75 -15.39
N GLY A 209 -9.40 -5.84 -15.38
CA GLY A 209 -8.99 -7.17 -15.81
C GLY A 209 -8.44 -8.09 -14.70
N GLY A 210 -8.55 -7.71 -13.43
CA GLY A 210 -8.03 -8.46 -12.28
C GLY A 210 -6.50 -8.40 -12.14
N PHE A 211 -5.93 -9.09 -11.16
CA PHE A 211 -4.50 -9.07 -10.85
C PHE A 211 -3.84 -10.46 -10.92
N HIS A 212 -4.37 -11.44 -10.18
CA HIS A 212 -3.73 -12.74 -10.01
C HIS A 212 -3.85 -13.62 -11.25
N ALA A 213 -2.74 -13.76 -11.97
CA ALA A 213 -2.53 -14.78 -12.99
C ALA A 213 -1.75 -15.96 -12.39
N LEU A 214 -2.36 -17.15 -12.38
CA LEU A 214 -1.77 -18.41 -11.94
C LEU A 214 -1.46 -19.28 -13.18
N GLU A 215 -0.72 -20.38 -13.03
CA GLU A 215 -0.17 -21.15 -14.18
C GLU A 215 -1.19 -21.49 -15.29
N HIS A 216 -2.46 -21.70 -14.96
CA HIS A 216 -3.52 -22.03 -15.90
C HIS A 216 -4.58 -20.93 -16.07
N ILE A 217 -4.34 -19.74 -15.50
CA ILE A 217 -5.27 -18.62 -15.49
C ILE A 217 -4.55 -17.39 -16.05
N SER A 218 -4.88 -17.02 -17.28
CA SER A 218 -4.35 -15.82 -17.94
C SER A 218 -5.48 -14.90 -18.36
N ARG A 219 -5.18 -13.59 -18.34
CA ARG A 219 -6.14 -12.56 -18.74
C ARG A 219 -6.33 -12.62 -20.25
N ASP A 220 -7.55 -12.85 -20.71
CA ASP A 220 -7.90 -12.70 -22.12
C ASP A 220 -8.43 -11.29 -22.44
N LYS A 221 -8.59 -11.01 -23.74
CA LYS A 221 -9.09 -9.72 -24.22
C LYS A 221 -10.52 -9.45 -23.75
N GLU A 222 -11.37 -10.46 -23.70
CA GLU A 222 -12.78 -10.30 -23.32
C GLU A 222 -12.90 -9.93 -21.84
N ILE A 223 -12.20 -10.63 -20.96
CA ILE A 223 -12.07 -10.30 -19.54
C ILE A 223 -11.65 -8.84 -19.38
N PHE A 224 -10.58 -8.41 -20.06
CA PHE A 224 -10.11 -7.03 -19.94
C PHE A 224 -11.19 -6.01 -20.38
N MET A 225 -11.79 -6.22 -21.56
CA MET A 225 -12.82 -5.31 -22.08
C MET A 225 -14.05 -5.26 -21.16
N ARG A 226 -14.47 -6.38 -20.59
CA ARG A 226 -15.65 -6.47 -19.73
C ARG A 226 -15.44 -5.82 -18.37
N TRP A 227 -14.24 -5.96 -17.81
CA TRP A 227 -13.85 -5.19 -16.63
C TRP A 227 -13.79 -3.68 -16.94
N ALA A 228 -13.29 -3.30 -18.12
CA ALA A 228 -13.20 -1.90 -18.53
C ALA A 228 -14.58 -1.27 -18.79
N GLU A 229 -15.56 -2.03 -19.29
CA GLU A 229 -16.94 -1.58 -19.46
C GLU A 229 -17.64 -1.28 -18.13
N MET A 230 -17.26 -1.99 -17.07
CA MET A 230 -17.85 -1.83 -15.74
C MET A 230 -17.21 -0.66 -14.96
N ALA A 231 -15.94 -0.36 -15.24
CA ALA A 231 -15.15 0.67 -14.55
C ALA A 231 -15.49 2.09 -15.02
#